data_AF-A0A1B0GL91-F1
#
_entry.id   AF-A0A1B0GL91-F1
#
_cell.length_a   1.000
_cell.length_b   1.000
_cell.length_c   1.000
_cell.angle_alpha   90.00
_cell.angle_beta   90.00
_cell.angle_gamma   90.00
#
_symmetry.space_group_name_H-M   'P 1'
#
loop_
_entity.id
_entity.type
_entity.pdbx_description
1 polymer ?
#
loop_
_entity_poly.entity_id
_entity_poly.type
_entity_poly.pdbx_seq_one_letter_code
_entity_poly.pdbx_strand_id
1 'polypeptide(L)'
;MEDLKELQYQMAQRREGLDFEHCRIALRKLGQMHAASMALVNENLSLMDKFNFGMFHGSVDLQHSCYTSPANDLQYFLSISPQNHVREQHREELVRIYYESFAATLYELNYSKIPTFAQLQDEMRKKEMLGFFAAVFVLPIALMEEQSTQGSGLDGLMDEEARKEMTWLMISGKSYTEAIKPILKRCDNLGVFDLQSYQGDSNY
;
A
#
# COMPACT_ATOMS: atom_id res chain seq x y z
N MET A 1 0.54 -26.91 8.65
CA MET A 1 -0.17 -25.74 8.11
C MET A 1 -1.58 -26.26 7.82
N GLU A 2 -2.54 -25.87 8.65
CA GLU A 2 -3.93 -26.35 8.53
C GLU A 2 -4.65 -25.60 7.41
N ASP A 3 -5.53 -26.27 6.66
CA ASP A 3 -6.29 -25.64 5.58
C ASP A 3 -7.36 -24.72 6.18
N LEU A 4 -7.18 -23.41 5.99
CA LEU A 4 -8.09 -22.38 6.49
C LEU A 4 -9.50 -22.48 5.86
N LYS A 5 -9.64 -23.11 4.68
CA LYS A 5 -10.96 -23.38 4.10
C LYS A 5 -11.75 -24.40 4.90
N GLU A 6 -11.09 -25.40 5.48
CA GLU A 6 -11.75 -26.39 6.34
C GLU A 6 -12.30 -25.76 7.61
N LEU A 7 -11.70 -24.64 8.04
CA LEU A 7 -12.14 -23.82 9.17
C LEU A 7 -13.16 -22.72 8.78
N GLN A 8 -13.76 -22.80 7.59
CA GLN A 8 -14.78 -21.85 7.08
C GLN A 8 -14.29 -20.40 6.90
N TYR A 9 -12.98 -20.15 6.85
CA TYR A 9 -12.47 -18.83 6.49
C TYR A 9 -12.67 -18.58 5.00
N GLN A 10 -13.17 -17.40 4.66
CA GLN A 10 -13.34 -16.93 3.28
C GLN A 10 -12.45 -15.70 3.04
N MET A 11 -11.91 -15.60 1.82
CA MET A 11 -11.19 -14.40 1.41
C MET A 11 -12.15 -13.22 1.31
N ALA A 12 -11.78 -12.08 1.88
CA ALA A 12 -12.56 -10.86 1.75
C ALA A 12 -12.76 -10.50 0.27
N GLN A 13 -13.94 -10.00 -0.08
CA GLN A 13 -14.22 -9.57 -1.44
C GLN A 13 -13.32 -8.39 -1.81
N ARG A 14 -12.39 -8.61 -2.76
CA ARG A 14 -11.40 -7.62 -3.18
C ARG A 14 -12.03 -6.28 -3.60
N ARG A 15 -13.25 -6.30 -4.17
CA ARG A 15 -13.98 -5.11 -4.62
C ARG A 15 -14.52 -4.26 -3.48
N GLU A 16 -14.93 -4.90 -2.38
CA GLU A 16 -15.49 -4.17 -1.25
C GLU A 16 -14.36 -3.44 -0.52
N GLY A 17 -13.13 -3.99 -0.54
CA GLY A 17 -12.04 -3.51 0.28
C GLY A 17 -12.23 -3.91 1.74
N LEU A 18 -11.24 -3.60 2.56
CA LEU A 18 -11.23 -3.95 3.97
C LEU A 18 -12.09 -2.96 4.77
N ASP A 19 -12.95 -3.48 5.63
CA ASP A 19 -13.60 -2.67 6.65
C ASP A 19 -12.58 -2.16 7.69
N PHE A 20 -13.04 -1.29 8.59
CA PHE A 20 -12.19 -0.67 9.60
C PHE A 20 -11.48 -1.70 10.51
N GLU A 21 -12.18 -2.74 10.93
CA GLU A 21 -11.64 -3.74 11.87
C GLU A 21 -10.54 -4.58 11.22
N HIS A 22 -10.74 -4.98 9.96
CA HIS A 22 -9.72 -5.66 9.16
C HIS A 22 -8.52 -4.74 8.89
N CYS A 23 -8.76 -3.46 8.55
CA CYS A 23 -7.69 -2.48 8.40
C CYS A 23 -6.87 -2.30 9.69
N ARG A 24 -7.54 -2.22 10.84
CA ARG A 24 -6.91 -2.08 12.15
C ARG A 24 -5.98 -3.27 12.44
N ILE A 25 -6.45 -4.49 12.21
CA ILE A 25 -5.63 -5.70 12.42
C ILE A 25 -4.42 -5.70 11.48
N ALA A 26 -4.65 -5.44 10.19
CA ALA A 26 -3.59 -5.41 9.18
C ALA A 26 -2.51 -4.37 9.51
N LEU A 27 -2.91 -3.15 9.88
CA LEU A 27 -1.98 -2.06 10.18
C LEU A 27 -1.24 -2.24 11.50
N ARG A 28 -1.87 -2.86 12.52
CA ARG A 28 -1.13 -3.28 13.73
C ARG A 28 -0.03 -4.28 13.37
N LYS A 29 -0.36 -5.31 12.58
CA LYS A 29 0.61 -6.32 12.17
C LYS A 29 1.72 -5.75 11.29
N LEU A 30 1.38 -4.85 10.38
CA LEU A 30 2.35 -4.13 9.56
C LEU A 30 3.30 -3.29 10.44
N GLY A 31 2.77 -2.60 11.46
CA GLY A 31 3.58 -1.85 12.43
C GLY A 31 4.56 -2.74 13.20
N GLN A 32 4.11 -3.91 13.68
CA GLN A 32 4.98 -4.89 14.34
C GLN A 32 6.09 -5.39 13.41
N MET A 33 5.73 -5.73 12.16
CA MET A 33 6.66 -6.25 11.17
C MET A 33 7.74 -5.21 10.82
N HIS A 34 7.36 -3.96 10.54
CA HIS A 34 8.32 -2.89 10.24
C HIS A 34 9.24 -2.59 11.44
N ALA A 35 8.70 -2.59 12.66
CA ALA A 35 9.50 -2.38 13.87
C ALA A 35 10.52 -3.50 14.07
N ALA A 36 10.09 -4.76 13.95
CA ALA A 36 10.98 -5.91 14.04
C ALA A 36 12.07 -5.91 12.96
N SER A 37 11.72 -5.60 11.71
CA SER A 37 12.69 -5.45 10.62
C SER A 37 13.71 -4.35 10.92
N MET A 38 13.27 -3.19 11.40
CA MET A 38 14.15 -2.06 11.74
C MET A 38 15.11 -2.39 12.89
N ALA A 39 14.64 -3.08 13.93
CA ALA A 39 15.49 -3.54 15.02
C ALA A 39 16.51 -4.59 14.55
N LEU A 40 16.09 -5.53 13.70
CA LEU A 40 16.94 -6.59 13.16
C LEU A 40 18.08 -6.02 12.28
N VAL A 41 17.79 -5.05 11.41
CA VAL A 41 18.81 -4.34 10.60
C VAL A 41 19.89 -3.74 11.50
N ASN A 42 19.48 -3.13 12.62
CA ASN A 42 20.38 -2.44 13.52
C ASN A 42 21.28 -3.40 14.32
N GLU A 43 20.80 -4.60 14.64
CA GLU A 43 21.57 -5.60 15.37
C GLU A 43 22.52 -6.40 14.48
N ASN A 44 22.19 -6.62 13.20
CA ASN A 44 22.99 -7.48 12.32
C ASN A 44 22.87 -7.09 10.84
N LEU A 45 23.71 -6.16 10.38
CA LEU A 45 23.78 -5.80 8.95
C LEU A 45 24.04 -7.01 8.04
N SER A 46 24.77 -8.03 8.52
CA SER A 46 25.15 -9.23 7.74
C SER A 46 24.03 -10.26 7.51
N LEU A 47 22.94 -10.21 8.31
CA LEU A 47 21.75 -11.04 8.04
C LEU A 47 21.05 -10.59 6.75
N MET A 48 21.21 -9.33 6.35
CA MET A 48 20.55 -8.77 5.17
C MET A 48 21.13 -9.29 3.86
N ASP A 49 22.42 -9.63 3.84
CA ASP A 49 23.03 -10.30 2.69
C ASP A 49 22.42 -11.71 2.45
N LYS A 50 21.89 -12.34 3.50
CA LYS A 50 21.25 -13.67 3.41
C LYS A 50 19.81 -13.62 2.91
N PHE A 51 19.08 -12.53 3.16
CA PHE A 51 17.74 -12.33 2.59
C PHE A 51 17.78 -11.99 1.09
N ASN A 52 18.90 -11.43 0.60
CA ASN A 52 19.17 -11.29 -0.83
C ASN A 52 19.57 -12.61 -1.51
N PHE A 53 19.93 -13.66 -0.76
CA PHE A 53 20.54 -14.88 -1.31
C PHE A 53 19.64 -16.14 -1.27
N GLY A 54 18.32 -16.03 -1.08
CA GLY A 54 17.48 -17.24 -1.01
C GLY A 54 16.02 -17.07 -1.41
N MET A 55 15.67 -17.45 -2.64
CA MET A 55 14.74 -18.54 -3.02
C MET A 55 14.02 -18.32 -4.37
N PHE A 56 14.09 -17.15 -5.02
CA PHE A 56 13.51 -16.99 -6.36
C PHE A 56 14.34 -16.05 -7.24
N HIS A 57 15.05 -16.65 -8.20
CA HIS A 57 15.84 -15.99 -9.22
C HIS A 57 14.95 -15.46 -10.38
N GLY A 58 13.86 -14.79 -10.03
CA GLY A 58 12.87 -14.29 -10.98
C GLY A 58 11.87 -13.36 -10.29
N SER A 59 12.28 -12.10 -10.12
CA SER A 59 11.42 -10.92 -9.93
C SER A 59 10.14 -11.13 -9.10
N VAL A 60 10.30 -11.47 -7.82
CA VAL A 60 9.41 -10.95 -6.79
C VAL A 60 10.21 -9.87 -6.09
N ASP A 61 9.86 -8.61 -6.31
CA ASP A 61 10.46 -7.46 -5.62
C ASP A 61 10.18 -7.53 -4.11
N LEU A 62 10.94 -8.35 -3.38
CA LEU A 62 11.01 -8.27 -1.92
C LEU A 62 11.72 -6.99 -1.44
N GLN A 63 12.26 -6.21 -2.37
CA GLN A 63 12.69 -4.82 -2.15
C GLN A 63 11.54 -3.95 -1.62
N HIS A 64 10.27 -4.32 -1.89
CA HIS A 64 9.06 -3.67 -1.38
C HIS A 64 8.61 -4.12 0.02
N SER A 65 9.28 -5.06 0.70
CA SER A 65 8.89 -5.45 2.07
C SER A 65 9.96 -5.22 3.13
N CYS A 66 11.22 -5.00 2.74
CA CYS A 66 12.33 -4.87 3.70
C CYS A 66 13.16 -3.58 3.56
N TYR A 67 13.06 -2.83 2.46
CA TYR A 67 13.88 -1.63 2.21
C TYR A 67 13.09 -0.36 1.86
N THR A 68 11.78 -0.47 1.79
CA THR A 68 10.91 0.66 1.56
C THR A 68 10.60 1.35 2.89
N SER A 69 10.59 2.68 2.88
CA SER A 69 10.16 3.44 4.05
C SER A 69 8.75 2.99 4.46
N PRO A 70 8.46 2.82 5.77
CA PRO A 70 7.12 2.47 6.23
C PRO A 70 5.99 3.35 5.66
N ALA A 71 6.32 4.60 5.34
CA ALA A 71 5.38 5.53 4.73
C ALA A 71 4.93 5.09 3.32
N ASN A 72 5.76 4.42 2.53
CA ASN A 72 5.36 3.90 1.22
C ASN A 72 4.29 2.81 1.35
N ASP A 73 4.49 1.85 2.25
CA ASP A 73 3.53 0.76 2.46
C ASP A 73 2.22 1.29 3.04
N LEU A 74 2.29 2.28 3.93
CA LEU A 74 1.11 2.99 4.42
C LEU A 74 0.38 3.72 3.29
N GLN A 75 1.11 4.46 2.44
CA GLN A 75 0.48 5.17 1.32
C GLN A 75 -0.17 4.19 0.35
N TYR A 76 0.49 3.09 0.02
CA TYR A 76 -0.06 2.05 -0.83
C TYR A 76 -1.29 1.40 -0.19
N PHE A 77 -1.16 0.86 1.03
CA PHE A 77 -2.24 0.20 1.75
C PHE A 77 -3.46 1.11 1.86
N LEU A 78 -3.30 2.31 2.40
CA LEU A 78 -4.40 3.24 2.64
C LEU A 78 -5.03 3.75 1.35
N SER A 79 -4.32 3.75 0.23
CA SER A 79 -4.88 4.18 -1.06
C SER A 79 -5.74 3.12 -1.74
N ILE A 80 -5.46 1.83 -1.54
CA ILE A 80 -6.13 0.77 -2.34
C ILE A 80 -6.86 -0.30 -1.53
N SER A 81 -6.54 -0.47 -0.25
CA SER A 81 -7.04 -1.62 0.54
C SER A 81 -8.33 -1.34 1.31
N PRO A 82 -8.48 -0.21 2.04
CA PRO A 82 -9.72 0.06 2.77
C PRO A 82 -10.92 0.26 1.86
N GLN A 83 -12.12 -0.02 2.37
CA GLN A 83 -13.40 0.48 1.85
C GLN A 83 -13.35 2.00 1.66
N ASN A 84 -14.09 2.53 0.68
CA ASN A 84 -14.08 3.97 0.37
C ASN A 84 -14.40 4.84 1.60
N HIS A 85 -15.47 4.52 2.33
CA HIS A 85 -15.83 5.30 3.52
C HIS A 85 -14.77 5.18 4.64
N VAL A 86 -14.14 4.01 4.80
CA VAL A 86 -13.04 3.80 5.76
C VAL A 86 -11.82 4.66 5.38
N ARG A 87 -11.46 4.67 4.10
CA ARG A 87 -10.37 5.50 3.57
C ARG A 87 -10.62 6.99 3.79
N GLU A 88 -11.86 7.44 3.68
CA GLU A 88 -12.23 8.85 3.84
C GLU A 88 -12.32 9.27 5.30
N GLN A 89 -12.98 8.46 6.14
CA GLN A 89 -13.36 8.85 7.49
C GLN A 89 -12.31 8.47 8.54
N HIS A 90 -11.52 7.42 8.28
CA HIS A 90 -10.66 6.79 9.29
C HIS A 90 -9.17 6.77 8.93
N ARG A 91 -8.73 7.44 7.84
CA ARG A 91 -7.32 7.39 7.39
C ARG A 91 -6.33 7.75 8.50
N GLU A 92 -6.56 8.85 9.20
CA GLU A 92 -5.65 9.30 10.27
C GLU A 92 -5.64 8.34 11.46
N GLU A 93 -6.81 7.85 11.85
CA GLU A 93 -6.96 6.85 12.91
C GLU A 93 -6.20 5.56 12.58
N LEU A 94 -6.31 5.08 11.33
CA LEU A 94 -5.57 3.92 10.83
C LEU A 94 -4.04 4.15 10.86
N VAL A 95 -3.56 5.33 10.48
CA VAL A 95 -2.13 5.67 10.58
C VAL A 95 -1.66 5.71 12.04
N ARG A 96 -2.52 6.19 12.95
CA ARG A 96 -2.23 6.19 14.39
C ARG A 96 -2.16 4.78 14.96
N ILE A 97 -3.10 3.91 14.60
CA ILE A 97 -3.09 2.48 14.97
C ILE A 97 -1.79 1.79 14.53
N TYR A 98 -1.36 2.04 13.29
CA TYR A 98 -0.08 1.56 12.79
C TYR A 98 1.08 2.05 13.68
N TYR A 99 1.13 3.37 13.92
CA TYR A 99 2.22 4.00 14.65
C TYR A 99 2.33 3.53 16.09
N GLU A 100 1.20 3.42 16.80
CA GLU A 100 1.16 2.95 18.18
C GLU A 100 1.72 1.53 18.30
N SER A 101 1.35 0.65 17.36
CA SER A 101 1.91 -0.71 17.33
C SER A 101 3.40 -0.73 16.96
N PHE A 102 3.81 0.08 15.99
CA PHE A 102 5.20 0.20 15.56
C PHE A 102 6.11 0.72 16.69
N ALA A 103 5.71 1.81 17.35
CA ALA A 103 6.47 2.42 18.43
C ALA A 103 6.53 1.51 19.67
N ALA A 104 5.42 0.86 20.04
CA ALA A 104 5.40 -0.10 21.15
C ALA A 104 6.36 -1.27 20.90
N THR A 105 6.36 -1.84 19.69
CA THR A 105 7.28 -2.93 19.35
C THR A 105 8.74 -2.49 19.34
N LEU A 106 9.07 -1.30 18.82
CA LEU A 106 10.44 -0.78 18.91
C LEU A 106 10.89 -0.57 20.37
N TYR A 107 9.98 -0.12 21.23
CA TYR A 107 10.24 0.03 22.65
C TYR A 107 10.53 -1.33 23.32
N GLU A 108 9.70 -2.34 23.06
CA GLU A 108 9.89 -3.72 23.57
C GLU A 108 11.22 -4.33 23.11
N LEU A 109 11.67 -4.01 21.90
CA LEU A 109 12.94 -4.46 21.33
C LEU A 109 14.15 -3.61 21.78
N ASN A 110 13.97 -2.70 22.74
CA ASN A 110 15.01 -1.80 23.25
C ASN A 110 15.69 -0.96 22.15
N TYR A 111 14.95 -0.60 21.10
CA TYR A 111 15.47 0.24 20.03
C TYR A 111 15.69 1.67 20.51
N SER A 112 16.91 2.18 20.38
CA SER A 112 17.33 3.43 21.02
C SER A 112 16.68 4.70 20.48
N LYS A 113 16.24 4.70 19.21
CA LYS A 113 15.71 5.88 18.53
C LYS A 113 14.37 5.59 17.86
N ILE A 114 13.29 5.72 18.64
CA ILE A 114 11.93 5.53 18.14
C ILE A 114 11.47 6.81 17.40
N PRO A 115 11.08 6.72 16.11
CA PRO A 115 10.52 7.87 15.38
C PRO A 115 9.24 8.40 16.04
N THR A 116 9.01 9.71 15.98
CA THR A 116 7.78 10.33 16.47
C THR A 116 6.63 10.18 15.47
N PHE A 117 5.39 10.28 15.93
CA PHE A 117 4.23 10.28 15.04
C PHE A 117 4.30 11.40 14.00
N ALA A 118 4.76 12.58 14.41
CA ALA A 118 4.97 13.71 13.51
C ALA A 118 6.00 13.39 12.42
N GLN A 119 7.11 12.73 12.76
CA GLN A 119 8.11 12.30 11.76
C GLN A 119 7.51 11.31 10.75
N LEU A 120 6.70 10.36 11.20
CA LEU A 120 5.98 9.44 10.31
C LEU A 120 5.02 10.22 9.39
N GLN A 121 4.23 11.14 9.95
CA GLN A 121 3.30 11.95 9.17
C GLN A 121 4.05 12.82 8.13
N ASP A 122 5.18 13.43 8.51
CA ASP A 122 6.02 14.21 7.61
C ASP A 122 6.54 13.36 6.45
N GLU A 123 6.97 12.14 6.76
CA GLU A 123 7.45 11.20 5.76
C GLU A 123 6.33 10.74 4.82
N MET A 124 5.14 10.45 5.35
CA MET A 124 3.96 10.16 4.55
C MET A 124 3.61 11.33 3.63
N ARG A 125 3.64 12.57 4.13
CA ARG A 125 3.35 13.77 3.31
C ARG A 125 4.30 13.89 2.12
N LYS A 126 5.58 13.59 2.29
CA LYS A 126 6.57 13.57 1.18
C LYS A 126 6.29 12.49 0.12
N LYS A 127 5.49 11.48 0.47
CA LYS A 127 5.19 10.31 -0.37
C LYS A 127 3.73 10.28 -0.85
N GLU A 128 3.00 11.39 -0.75
CA GLU A 128 1.61 11.47 -1.20
C GLU A 128 1.44 11.12 -2.69
N MET A 129 2.42 11.48 -3.52
CA MET A 129 2.43 11.11 -4.95
C MET A 129 2.41 9.59 -5.17
N LEU A 130 3.04 8.81 -4.28
CA LEU A 130 2.99 7.35 -4.35
C LEU A 130 1.57 6.84 -4.07
N GLY A 131 0.91 7.39 -3.05
CA GLY A 131 -0.47 7.08 -2.73
C GLY A 131 -1.43 7.44 -3.88
N PHE A 132 -1.18 8.56 -4.56
CA PHE A 132 -1.92 8.97 -5.75
C PHE A 132 -1.73 7.99 -6.91
N PHE A 133 -0.48 7.61 -7.25
CA PHE A 133 -0.22 6.66 -8.32
C PHE A 133 -0.81 5.28 -8.04
N ALA A 134 -0.78 4.81 -6.80
CA ALA A 134 -1.46 3.58 -6.41
C ALA A 134 -2.97 3.67 -6.66
N ALA A 135 -3.60 4.81 -6.34
CA ALA A 135 -5.01 5.04 -6.61
C ALA A 135 -5.34 5.14 -8.10
N VAL A 136 -4.44 5.65 -8.94
CA VAL A 136 -4.67 5.78 -10.39
C VAL A 136 -4.43 4.47 -11.13
N PHE A 137 -3.37 3.74 -10.78
CA PHE A 137 -2.93 2.58 -11.58
C PHE A 137 -3.35 1.23 -10.98
N VAL A 138 -3.52 1.13 -9.66
CA VAL A 138 -3.76 -0.16 -8.99
C VAL A 138 -5.20 -0.30 -8.52
N LEU A 139 -5.78 0.76 -7.97
CA LEU A 139 -7.18 0.74 -7.51
C LEU A 139 -8.19 0.37 -8.61
N PRO A 140 -8.09 0.84 -9.88
CA PRO A 140 -9.03 0.41 -10.91
C PRO A 140 -9.03 -1.11 -11.10
N ILE A 141 -7.83 -1.71 -11.15
CA ILE A 141 -7.63 -3.16 -11.29
C ILE A 141 -8.24 -3.91 -10.10
N ALA A 142 -8.06 -3.38 -8.88
CA ALA A 142 -8.61 -3.99 -7.67
C ALA A 142 -10.15 -3.96 -7.62
N LEU A 143 -10.78 -2.95 -8.23
CA LEU A 143 -12.23 -2.76 -8.26
C LEU A 143 -12.91 -3.37 -9.49
N MET A 144 -12.16 -3.92 -10.44
CA MET A 144 -12.72 -4.49 -11.67
C MET A 144 -13.69 -5.63 -11.39
N GLU A 145 -14.75 -5.69 -12.19
CA GLU A 145 -15.60 -6.87 -12.23
C GLU A 145 -14.92 -7.99 -13.01
N GLU A 146 -15.00 -9.22 -12.49
CA GLU A 146 -14.53 -10.41 -13.18
C GLU A 146 -15.48 -10.64 -14.37
N GLN A 147 -15.12 -10.09 -15.52
CA GLN A 147 -15.87 -10.28 -16.75
C GLN A 147 -15.74 -11.75 -17.15
N SER A 148 -16.86 -12.45 -17.19
CA SER A 148 -16.95 -13.84 -17.60
C SER A 148 -16.80 -13.96 -19.12
N THR A 149 -15.59 -13.85 -19.68
CA THR A 149 -15.37 -14.19 -21.10
C THR A 149 -13.98 -14.75 -21.38
N GLN A 150 -13.98 -15.80 -22.19
CA GLN A 150 -12.82 -16.49 -22.75
C GLN A 150 -11.84 -15.49 -23.36
N GLY A 151 -10.55 -15.58 -22.99
CA GLY A 151 -9.48 -14.70 -23.46
C GLY A 151 -8.54 -14.14 -22.38
N SER A 152 -8.66 -14.62 -21.14
CA SER A 152 -7.93 -14.15 -19.94
C SER A 152 -6.43 -14.52 -19.89
N GLY A 153 -5.71 -14.35 -20.99
CA GLY A 153 -4.27 -14.58 -21.08
C GLY A 153 -3.47 -13.29 -21.35
N LEU A 154 -2.15 -13.39 -21.20
CA LEU A 154 -1.19 -12.33 -21.54
C LEU A 154 -1.34 -11.83 -23.01
N ASP A 155 -1.91 -12.65 -23.90
CA ASP A 155 -2.16 -12.31 -25.31
C ASP A 155 -3.16 -11.16 -25.49
N GLY A 156 -4.17 -11.03 -24.62
CA GLY A 156 -5.11 -9.90 -24.64
C GLY A 156 -4.49 -8.57 -24.22
N LEU A 157 -3.34 -8.61 -23.53
CA LEU A 157 -2.57 -7.41 -23.15
C LEU A 157 -1.65 -6.93 -24.28
N MET A 158 -1.42 -7.75 -25.31
CA MET A 158 -0.60 -7.39 -26.48
C MET A 158 -1.43 -6.74 -27.60
N ASP A 159 -2.75 -6.90 -27.60
CA ASP A 159 -3.64 -6.19 -28.52
C ASP A 159 -3.93 -4.76 -28.01
N GLU A 160 -3.61 -3.77 -28.84
CA GLU A 160 -3.70 -2.37 -28.43
C GLU A 160 -5.14 -1.92 -28.19
N GLU A 161 -6.08 -2.44 -28.98
CA GLU A 161 -7.48 -2.06 -28.93
C GLU A 161 -8.17 -2.68 -27.71
N ALA A 162 -7.96 -3.97 -27.46
CA ALA A 162 -8.41 -4.64 -26.24
C ALA A 162 -7.84 -3.97 -24.98
N ARG A 163 -6.58 -3.52 -25.00
CA ARG A 163 -5.98 -2.77 -23.87
C ARG A 163 -6.64 -1.40 -23.68
N LYS A 164 -6.96 -0.68 -24.76
CA LYS A 164 -7.68 0.60 -24.68
C LYS A 164 -9.09 0.40 -24.13
N GLU A 165 -9.80 -0.62 -24.60
CA GLU A 165 -11.15 -0.96 -24.12
C GLU A 165 -11.12 -1.35 -22.64
N MET A 166 -10.20 -2.22 -22.23
CA MET A 166 -9.96 -2.58 -20.83
C MET A 166 -9.66 -1.35 -19.97
N THR A 167 -8.79 -0.45 -20.47
CA THR A 167 -8.46 0.80 -19.79
C THR A 167 -9.68 1.70 -19.63
N TRP A 168 -10.48 1.84 -20.69
CA TRP A 168 -11.70 2.63 -20.66
C TRP A 168 -12.70 2.06 -19.65
N LEU A 169 -12.90 0.74 -19.61
CA LEU A 169 -13.76 0.07 -18.64
C LEU A 169 -13.30 0.29 -17.19
N MET A 170 -11.98 0.19 -16.95
CA MET A 170 -11.38 0.45 -15.64
C MET A 170 -11.67 1.88 -15.15
N ILE A 171 -11.48 2.89 -16.01
CA ILE A 171 -11.57 4.29 -15.59
C ILE A 171 -12.99 4.88 -15.65
N SER A 172 -13.89 4.27 -16.42
CA SER A 172 -15.29 4.70 -16.55
C SER A 172 -16.24 3.99 -15.58
N GLY A 173 -15.79 2.90 -14.95
CA GLY A 173 -16.58 2.13 -13.99
C GLY A 173 -17.07 2.95 -12.79
N LYS A 174 -18.32 2.73 -12.38
CA LYS A 174 -18.95 3.44 -11.26
C LYS A 174 -18.14 3.30 -9.96
N SER A 175 -17.70 2.07 -9.63
CA SER A 175 -16.93 1.80 -8.41
C SER A 175 -15.63 2.60 -8.34
N TYR A 176 -14.89 2.67 -9.46
CA TYR A 176 -13.65 3.45 -9.53
C TYR A 176 -13.92 4.96 -9.50
N THR A 177 -14.89 5.45 -10.28
CA THR A 177 -15.20 6.88 -10.33
C THR A 177 -15.72 7.42 -8.98
N GLU A 178 -16.43 6.61 -8.20
CA GLU A 178 -16.81 6.94 -6.82
C GLU A 178 -15.59 6.93 -5.87
N ALA A 179 -14.69 5.96 -6.01
CA ALA A 179 -13.50 5.84 -5.16
C ALA A 179 -12.44 6.92 -5.42
N ILE A 180 -12.23 7.33 -6.68
CA ILE A 180 -11.14 8.23 -7.06
C ILE A 180 -11.43 9.70 -6.75
N LYS A 181 -12.70 10.14 -6.83
CA LYS A 181 -13.11 11.53 -6.52
C LYS A 181 -12.65 12.04 -5.15
N PRO A 182 -12.91 11.36 -4.03
CA PRO A 182 -12.47 11.81 -2.71
C PRO A 182 -10.93 11.79 -2.58
N ILE A 183 -10.25 10.85 -3.25
CA ILE A 183 -8.78 10.78 -3.27
C ILE A 183 -8.21 12.00 -3.99
N LEU A 184 -8.72 12.34 -5.18
CA LEU A 184 -8.30 13.52 -5.94
C LEU A 184 -8.51 14.80 -5.15
N LYS A 185 -9.68 14.96 -4.52
CA LYS A 185 -9.97 16.11 -3.66
C LYS A 185 -8.98 16.22 -2.50
N ARG A 186 -8.62 15.10 -1.88
CA ARG A 186 -7.60 15.08 -0.81
C ARG A 186 -6.22 15.46 -1.34
N CYS A 187 -5.81 14.92 -2.48
CA CYS A 187 -4.52 15.25 -3.11
C CYS A 187 -4.43 16.74 -3.46
N ASP A 188 -5.50 17.30 -4.01
CA ASP A 188 -5.63 18.73 -4.33
C ASP A 188 -5.50 19.60 -3.07
N ASN A 189 -6.28 19.28 -2.01
CA ASN A 189 -6.19 19.99 -0.72
C ASN A 189 -4.79 19.94 -0.06
N LEU A 190 -4.01 18.91 -0.37
CA LEU A 190 -2.65 18.71 0.14
C LEU A 190 -1.58 19.36 -0.76
N GLY A 191 -1.96 19.98 -1.88
CA GLY A 191 -1.03 20.56 -2.84
C GLY A 191 -0.19 19.52 -3.58
N VAL A 192 -0.66 18.26 -3.66
CA VAL A 192 0.08 17.16 -4.31
C VAL A 192 0.34 17.44 -5.79
N PHE A 193 -0.54 18.22 -6.42
CA PHE A 193 -0.43 18.61 -7.82
C PHE A 193 0.29 19.95 -8.03
N ASP A 194 0.71 20.61 -6.95
CA ASP A 194 1.39 21.91 -7.03
C ASP A 194 2.85 21.69 -7.43
N LEU A 195 3.11 21.76 -8.74
CA LEU A 195 4.44 21.57 -9.34
C LEU A 195 5.49 22.62 -8.92
N GLN A 196 5.15 23.59 -8.05
CA GLN A 196 6.04 24.67 -7.62
C GLN A 196 6.97 24.29 -6.45
N SER A 197 6.75 23.15 -5.78
CA SER A 197 7.63 22.69 -4.69
C SER A 197 8.75 21.75 -5.15
N TYR A 198 8.81 21.38 -6.43
CA TYR A 198 9.90 20.58 -6.99
C TYR A 198 11.08 21.50 -7.35
N GLN A 199 11.76 22.03 -6.34
CA GLN A 199 13.15 22.45 -6.54
C GLN A 199 13.94 21.17 -6.74
N GLY A 200 14.12 20.76 -8.00
CA GLY A 200 15.04 19.70 -8.32
C GLY A 200 16.41 20.09 -7.78
N ASP A 201 16.97 19.26 -6.90
CA ASP A 201 18.41 19.23 -6.68
C ASP A 201 19.04 18.83 -8.02
N SER A 202 19.34 19.85 -8.83
CA SER A 202 20.13 19.73 -10.05
C SER A 202 21.58 19.46 -9.64
N ASN A 203 21.86 18.21 -9.28
CA ASN A 203 23.19 17.64 -9.18
C ASN A 203 23.15 16.16 -9.54
N TYR A 204 22.90 15.88 -10.82
CA TYR A 204 23.42 14.72 -11.53
C TYR A 204 23.70 15.10 -12.98
#